data_AF-A0A9E3A6P1-F1
#
_entry.id   AF-A0A9E3A6P1-F1
#
_cell.length_a   1.000
_cell.length_b   1.000
_cell.length_c   1.000
_cell.angle_alpha   90.00
_cell.angle_beta   90.00
_cell.angle_gamma   90.00
#
_symmetry.space_group_name_H-M   'P 1'
#
loop_
_entity.id
_entity.type
_entity.pdbx_description
1 polymer ?
#
loop_
_entity_poly.entity_id
_entity_poly.type
_entity_poly.pdbx_seq_one_letter_code
_entity_poly.pdbx_strand_id
1 'polypeptide(L)'
;SDRISGPHQSRYIAFYTSFFGIGTALSYATAGFIAASHGPSAAFLVSGAGPVIAGALVYALQPKPAPGGVRFTLRSLFPVAAWRQVLEDRASAGYTLGYMAHCLELFGSRAWMVAFLAFSASLHHGDSYPWSGPVIAAVVNLLAVPASILGNEVALRIGRRRWILIVMASSGSSGLILAAAAPWHWALVLALLVGYSMLVMAESGTLTAGLVGAAPTELRGAAMGLYSLTGFAGGLLGPVVFGTALDLAGGAASAMAWIAAYAAIGAGCLAAPLVARIHRKG
;
A
#
# COMPACT_ATOMS: atom_id res chain seq x y z
N SER A 1 13.92 -10.82 -6.32
CA SER A 1 13.78 -12.10 -7.05
C SER A 1 15.03 -12.90 -6.80
N ASP A 2 14.88 -14.16 -6.36
CA ASP A 2 16.01 -15.07 -6.13
C ASP A 2 16.74 -15.46 -7.43
N ARG A 3 16.13 -15.16 -8.58
CA ARG A 3 16.69 -15.40 -9.91
C ARG A 3 17.55 -14.25 -10.45
N ILE A 4 17.59 -13.12 -9.76
CA ILE A 4 18.27 -11.90 -10.24
C ILE A 4 19.16 -11.38 -9.12
N SER A 5 20.47 -11.42 -9.33
CA SER A 5 21.50 -10.85 -8.45
C SER A 5 22.11 -9.58 -9.06
N GLY A 6 22.71 -8.72 -8.22
CA GLY A 6 23.44 -7.54 -8.68
C GLY A 6 22.69 -6.19 -8.57
N PRO A 7 23.31 -5.10 -9.05
CA PRO A 7 22.87 -3.71 -8.78
C PRO A 7 21.49 -3.35 -9.35
N HIS A 8 21.00 -4.11 -10.33
CA HIS A 8 19.68 -3.90 -10.94
C HIS A 8 18.53 -4.61 -10.21
N GLN A 9 18.81 -5.45 -9.21
CA GLN A 9 17.78 -6.22 -8.49
C GLN A 9 16.68 -5.31 -7.90
N SER A 10 17.07 -4.15 -7.36
CA SER A 10 16.13 -3.14 -6.83
C SER A 10 15.16 -2.64 -7.89
N ARG A 11 15.63 -2.41 -9.12
CA ARG A 11 14.82 -1.89 -10.23
C ARG A 11 13.77 -2.90 -10.69
N TYR A 12 14.16 -4.17 -10.82
CA TYR A 12 13.24 -5.22 -11.21
C TYR A 12 12.16 -5.47 -10.15
N ILE A 13 12.51 -5.41 -8.87
CA ILE A 13 11.53 -5.51 -7.78
C ILE A 13 10.53 -4.34 -7.85
N ALA A 14 11.01 -3.11 -8.02
CA ALA A 14 10.14 -1.94 -8.12
C ALA A 14 9.21 -1.99 -9.35
N PHE A 15 9.71 -2.48 -10.49
CA PHE A 15 8.87 -2.69 -11.68
C PHE A 15 7.79 -3.76 -11.44
N TYR A 16 8.16 -4.90 -10.83
CA TYR A 16 7.21 -5.96 -10.49
C TYR A 16 6.12 -5.47 -9.53
N THR A 17 6.48 -4.75 -8.47
CA THR A 17 5.50 -4.21 -7.51
C THR A 17 4.60 -3.15 -8.14
N SER A 18 5.07 -2.44 -9.16
CA SER A 18 4.27 -1.43 -9.88
C SER A 18 3.10 -2.04 -10.67
N PHE A 19 3.23 -3.27 -11.17
CA PHE A 19 2.12 -3.97 -11.86
C PHE A 19 0.89 -4.16 -10.97
N PHE A 20 1.08 -4.28 -9.65
CA PHE A 20 -0.04 -4.35 -8.71
C PHE A 20 -0.91 -3.08 -8.77
N GLY A 21 -0.28 -1.91 -8.87
CA GLY A 21 -1.00 -0.64 -9.01
C GLY A 21 -1.76 -0.53 -10.34
N ILE A 22 -1.14 -0.97 -11.45
CA ILE A 22 -1.79 -1.01 -12.77
C ILE A 22 -3.01 -1.94 -12.74
N GLY A 23 -2.86 -3.15 -12.21
CA GLY A 23 -3.95 -4.11 -12.09
C GLY A 23 -5.09 -3.58 -11.21
N THR A 24 -4.77 -2.88 -10.12
CA THR A 24 -5.80 -2.27 -9.26
C THR A 24 -6.57 -1.15 -9.99
N ALA A 25 -5.87 -0.27 -10.70
CA ALA A 25 -6.50 0.81 -11.46
C ALA A 25 -7.45 0.27 -12.53
N LEU A 26 -7.01 -0.75 -13.29
CA LEU A 26 -7.85 -1.45 -14.26
C LEU A 26 -9.07 -2.09 -13.59
N SER A 27 -8.90 -2.72 -12.43
CA SER A 27 -9.99 -3.34 -11.67
C SER A 27 -11.05 -2.31 -11.23
N TYR A 28 -10.65 -1.13 -10.74
CA TYR A 28 -11.61 -0.08 -10.38
C TYR A 28 -12.38 0.46 -11.58
N ALA A 29 -11.69 0.69 -12.71
CA ALA A 29 -12.33 1.17 -13.93
C ALA A 29 -13.34 0.15 -14.47
N THR A 30 -12.97 -1.13 -14.54
CA THR A 30 -13.85 -2.19 -15.04
C THR A 30 -15.02 -2.44 -14.09
N ALA A 31 -14.77 -2.52 -12.77
CA ALA A 31 -15.83 -2.70 -11.78
C ALA A 31 -16.82 -1.54 -11.79
N GLY A 32 -16.35 -0.29 -11.87
CA GLY A 32 -17.20 0.89 -11.96
C GLY A 32 -18.07 0.91 -13.21
N PHE A 33 -17.50 0.60 -14.38
CA PHE A 33 -18.23 0.55 -15.65
C PHE A 33 -19.27 -0.57 -15.70
N ILE A 34 -18.90 -1.77 -15.24
CA ILE A 34 -19.78 -2.94 -15.27
C ILE A 34 -20.89 -2.79 -14.23
N ALA A 35 -20.59 -2.28 -13.03
CA ALA A 35 -21.60 -2.04 -12.01
C ALA A 35 -22.67 -1.03 -12.49
N ALA A 36 -22.26 0.01 -13.22
CA ALA A 36 -23.17 1.02 -13.76
C ALA A 36 -24.06 0.48 -14.90
N SER A 37 -23.59 -0.49 -15.68
CA SER A 37 -24.29 -0.98 -16.88
C SER A 37 -25.05 -2.30 -16.67
N HIS A 38 -24.51 -3.22 -15.87
CA HIS A 38 -24.99 -4.59 -15.69
C HIS A 38 -25.23 -4.95 -14.21
N GLY A 39 -25.09 -3.97 -13.31
CA GLY A 39 -25.31 -4.13 -11.88
C GLY A 39 -24.12 -4.74 -11.13
N PRO A 40 -24.18 -4.74 -9.78
CA PRO A 40 -23.05 -5.13 -8.93
C PRO A 40 -22.62 -6.59 -9.11
N SER A 41 -23.56 -7.52 -9.31
CA SER A 41 -23.27 -8.95 -9.46
C SER A 41 -22.40 -9.26 -10.68
N ALA A 42 -22.64 -8.57 -11.80
CA ALA A 42 -21.84 -8.72 -13.00
C ALA A 42 -20.41 -8.20 -12.79
N ALA A 43 -20.25 -7.09 -12.05
CA ALA A 43 -18.94 -6.54 -11.72
C ALA A 43 -18.11 -7.55 -10.91
N PHE A 44 -18.72 -8.20 -9.91
CA PHE A 44 -18.04 -9.25 -9.12
C PHE A 44 -17.61 -10.44 -9.97
N LEU A 45 -18.48 -10.92 -10.87
CA LEU A 45 -18.16 -12.06 -11.75
C LEU A 45 -16.96 -11.76 -12.66
N VAL A 46 -16.94 -10.57 -13.27
CA VAL A 46 -15.86 -10.17 -14.17
C VAL A 46 -14.55 -9.95 -13.40
N SER A 47 -14.61 -9.30 -12.23
CA SER A 47 -13.43 -9.16 -11.36
C SER A 47 -12.89 -10.51 -10.88
N GLY A 48 -13.76 -11.52 -10.72
CA GLY A 48 -13.37 -12.88 -10.31
C GLY A 48 -12.63 -13.68 -11.40
N ALA A 49 -12.80 -13.35 -12.68
CA ALA A 49 -12.13 -14.06 -13.77
C ALA A 49 -10.60 -13.86 -13.77
N GLY A 50 -10.12 -12.69 -13.35
CA GLY A 50 -8.69 -12.35 -13.32
C GLY A 50 -7.86 -13.34 -12.49
N PRO A 51 -8.18 -13.56 -11.21
CA PRO A 51 -7.51 -14.57 -10.38
C PRO A 51 -7.55 -15.99 -10.95
N VAL A 52 -8.64 -16.40 -11.59
CA VAL A 52 -8.77 -17.72 -12.22
C VAL A 52 -7.80 -17.86 -13.38
N ILE A 53 -7.72 -16.85 -14.25
CA ILE A 53 -6.77 -16.81 -15.38
C ILE A 53 -5.33 -16.83 -14.86
N ALA A 54 -5.03 -16.03 -13.84
CA ALA A 54 -3.70 -16.01 -13.22
C ALA A 54 -3.32 -17.39 -12.63
N GLY A 55 -4.25 -18.05 -11.95
CA GLY A 55 -4.05 -19.41 -11.44
C GLY A 55 -3.77 -20.43 -12.54
N ALA A 56 -4.54 -20.38 -13.63
CA ALA A 56 -4.33 -21.25 -14.79
C ALA A 56 -2.96 -21.01 -15.45
N LEU A 57 -2.54 -19.75 -15.59
CA LEU A 57 -1.22 -19.40 -16.14
C LEU A 57 -0.09 -19.91 -15.26
N VAL A 58 -0.18 -19.75 -13.94
CA VAL A 58 0.83 -20.26 -13.00
C VAL A 58 0.91 -21.79 -13.08
N TYR A 59 -0.24 -22.47 -13.12
CA TYR A 59 -0.27 -23.93 -13.24
C TYR A 59 0.32 -24.43 -14.57
N ALA A 60 0.05 -23.73 -15.68
CA ALA A 60 0.55 -24.10 -17.00
C ALA A 60 2.04 -23.77 -17.20
N LEU A 61 2.53 -22.68 -16.62
CA LEU A 61 3.88 -22.14 -16.85
C LEU A 61 4.85 -22.42 -15.69
N GLN A 62 4.46 -23.24 -14.72
CA GLN A 62 5.28 -23.55 -13.55
C GLN A 62 6.66 -24.11 -13.97
N PRO A 63 7.76 -23.44 -13.60
CA PRO A 63 9.09 -23.95 -13.88
C PRO A 63 9.34 -25.23 -13.09
N LYS A 64 10.09 -26.18 -13.67
CA LYS A 64 10.43 -27.44 -13.00
C LYS A 64 11.01 -27.17 -11.61
N PRO A 65 10.58 -27.91 -10.56
CA PRO A 65 11.13 -27.76 -9.22
C PRO A 65 12.65 -27.86 -9.25
N ALA A 66 13.33 -26.95 -8.56
CA ALA A 66 14.77 -27.08 -8.36
C ALA A 66 15.05 -28.43 -7.66
N PRO A 67 16.10 -29.17 -8.08
CA PRO A 67 16.45 -30.43 -7.43
C PRO A 67 16.82 -30.16 -5.97
N GLY A 68 16.04 -30.72 -5.06
CA GLY A 68 16.08 -30.39 -3.62
C GLY A 68 14.66 -30.14 -3.11
N GLY A 69 13.86 -31.20 -3.02
CA GLY A 69 12.50 -31.10 -2.52
C GLY A 69 12.48 -30.58 -1.09
N VAL A 70 11.87 -29.41 -0.87
CA VAL A 70 11.57 -28.94 0.48
C VAL A 70 10.52 -29.88 1.06
N ARG A 71 10.88 -30.66 2.09
CA ARG A 71 9.92 -31.51 2.81
C ARG A 71 8.86 -30.60 3.44
N PHE A 72 7.65 -30.64 2.90
CA PHE A 72 6.52 -29.90 3.46
C PHE A 72 6.29 -30.35 4.90
N THR A 73 6.47 -29.43 5.85
CA THR A 73 6.26 -29.66 7.28
C THR A 73 5.51 -28.45 7.84
N LEU A 74 4.71 -28.60 8.89
CA LEU A 74 4.09 -27.44 9.55
C LEU A 74 5.11 -26.38 9.99
N ARG A 75 6.34 -26.81 10.33
CA ARG A 75 7.47 -25.91 10.62
C ARG A 75 8.00 -25.14 9.40
N SER A 76 7.81 -25.64 8.18
CA SER A 76 8.13 -24.88 6.96
C SER A 76 7.04 -23.89 6.59
N LEU A 77 5.79 -24.14 7.02
CA LEU A 77 4.66 -23.22 6.82
C LEU A 77 4.69 -22.05 7.81
N PHE A 78 5.02 -22.32 9.08
CA PHE A 78 5.16 -21.33 10.15
C PHE A 78 6.57 -21.39 10.77
N PRO A 79 7.58 -20.78 10.13
CA PRO A 79 8.95 -20.80 10.62
C PRO A 79 9.14 -19.75 11.74
N VAL A 80 8.42 -19.90 12.85
CA VAL A 80 8.36 -18.92 13.96
C VAL A 80 9.76 -18.59 14.51
N ALA A 81 10.66 -19.59 14.61
CA ALA A 81 12.03 -19.37 15.03
C ALA A 81 12.81 -18.47 14.06
N ALA A 82 12.63 -18.65 12.75
CA ALA A 82 13.24 -17.81 11.73
C ALA A 82 12.64 -16.39 11.76
N TRP A 83 11.32 -16.26 11.94
CA TRP A 83 10.68 -14.95 12.12
C TRP A 83 11.20 -14.20 13.33
N ARG A 84 11.41 -14.91 14.45
CA ARG A 84 12.04 -14.33 15.62
C ARG A 84 13.45 -13.81 15.30
N GLN A 85 14.28 -14.60 14.62
CA GLN A 85 15.62 -14.17 14.20
C GLN A 85 15.58 -12.96 13.26
N VAL A 86 14.62 -12.91 12.34
CA VAL A 86 14.42 -11.75 11.44
C VAL A 86 14.01 -10.50 12.23
N LEU A 87 13.20 -10.64 13.28
CA LEU A 87 12.78 -9.52 14.13
C LEU A 87 13.84 -9.11 15.16
N GLU A 88 14.77 -10.00 15.50
CA GLU A 88 15.95 -9.67 16.31
C GLU A 88 16.93 -8.78 15.54
N ASP A 89 17.01 -8.91 14.21
CA ASP A 89 17.70 -7.95 13.37
C ASP A 89 16.93 -6.62 13.26
N ARG A 90 17.50 -5.57 13.85
CA ARG A 90 16.89 -4.24 13.90
C ARG A 90 16.57 -3.67 12.51
N ALA A 91 17.40 -3.96 11.51
CA ALA A 91 17.16 -3.46 10.16
C ALA A 91 15.94 -4.13 9.53
N SER A 92 15.89 -5.46 9.55
CA SER A 92 14.78 -6.25 9.02
C SER A 92 13.47 -6.00 9.75
N ALA A 93 13.51 -5.89 11.09
CA ALA A 93 12.35 -5.50 11.90
C ALA A 93 11.82 -4.11 11.51
N GLY A 94 12.71 -3.13 11.33
CA GLY A 94 12.33 -1.78 10.91
C GLY A 94 11.64 -1.75 9.54
N TYR A 95 12.15 -2.49 8.56
CA TYR A 95 11.50 -2.60 7.25
C TYR A 95 10.15 -3.32 7.31
N THR A 96 10.03 -4.35 8.15
CA THR A 96 8.79 -5.12 8.34
C THR A 96 7.69 -4.27 8.97
N LEU A 97 8.00 -3.56 10.06
CA LEU A 97 7.06 -2.67 10.73
C LEU A 97 6.71 -1.46 9.85
N GLY A 98 7.71 -0.88 9.17
CA GLY A 98 7.49 0.23 8.24
C GLY A 98 6.55 -0.17 7.11
N TYR A 99 6.70 -1.37 6.56
CA TYR A 99 5.80 -1.89 5.54
C TYR A 99 4.40 -2.19 6.05
N MET A 100 4.26 -2.71 7.27
CA MET A 100 2.95 -2.88 7.90
C MET A 100 2.21 -1.54 8.03
N ALA A 101 2.88 -0.50 8.51
CA ALA A 101 2.31 0.85 8.63
C ALA A 101 1.95 1.43 7.25
N HIS A 102 2.86 1.31 6.27
CA HIS A 102 2.62 1.72 4.89
C HIS A 102 1.40 1.00 4.29
N CYS A 103 1.28 -0.32 4.46
CA CYS A 103 0.13 -1.08 3.96
C CYS A 103 -1.17 -0.68 4.67
N LEU A 104 -1.12 -0.43 5.97
CA LEU A 104 -2.27 0.05 6.73
C LEU A 104 -2.78 1.38 6.17
N GLU A 105 -1.90 2.33 5.91
CA GLU A 105 -2.24 3.61 5.28
C GLU A 105 -2.74 3.44 3.83
N LEU A 106 -2.00 2.68 3.01
CA LEU A 106 -2.29 2.48 1.59
C LEU A 106 -3.66 1.82 1.38
N PHE A 107 -3.93 0.71 2.05
CA PHE A 107 -5.18 -0.01 1.87
C PHE A 107 -6.35 0.67 2.61
N GLY A 108 -6.09 1.27 3.77
CA GLY A 108 -7.09 2.05 4.49
C GLY A 108 -7.61 3.23 3.66
N SER A 109 -6.70 4.06 3.14
CA SER A 109 -7.08 5.20 2.31
C SER A 109 -7.72 4.76 1.00
N ARG A 110 -7.21 3.72 0.35
CA ARG A 110 -7.75 3.22 -0.92
C ARG A 110 -9.17 2.67 -0.78
N ALA A 111 -9.47 1.95 0.30
CA ALA A 111 -10.82 1.41 0.54
C ALA A 111 -11.86 2.51 0.78
N TRP A 112 -11.46 3.59 1.46
CA TRP A 112 -12.36 4.69 1.82
C TRP A 112 -12.35 5.87 0.84
N MET A 113 -11.46 5.87 -0.16
CA MET A 113 -11.30 6.98 -1.10
C MET A 113 -12.59 7.35 -1.85
N VAL A 114 -13.37 6.36 -2.33
CA VAL A 114 -14.63 6.65 -3.03
C VAL A 114 -15.66 7.26 -2.08
N ALA A 115 -15.73 6.76 -0.84
CA ALA A 115 -16.61 7.30 0.18
C ALA A 115 -16.19 8.71 0.61
N PHE A 116 -14.88 8.97 0.73
CA PHE A 116 -14.33 10.31 1.01
C PHE A 116 -14.69 11.31 -0.09
N LEU A 117 -14.57 10.92 -1.37
CA LEU A 117 -14.97 11.76 -2.50
C LEU A 117 -16.47 12.06 -2.47
N ALA A 118 -17.31 11.07 -2.13
CA ALA A 118 -18.75 11.28 -1.96
C ALA A 118 -19.06 12.25 -0.79
N PHE A 119 -18.36 12.11 0.33
CA PHE A 119 -18.47 13.02 1.46
C PHE A 119 -18.05 14.45 1.07
N SER A 120 -16.88 14.63 0.46
CA SER A 120 -16.42 15.94 -0.01
C SER A 120 -17.41 16.55 -1.01
N ALA A 121 -17.95 15.76 -1.94
CA ALA A 121 -18.97 16.22 -2.87
C ALA A 121 -20.24 16.73 -2.17
N SER A 122 -20.65 16.09 -1.06
CA SER A 122 -21.81 16.51 -0.28
C SER A 122 -21.64 17.87 0.41
N LEU A 123 -20.40 18.34 0.57
CA LEU A 123 -20.09 19.64 1.14
C LEU A 123 -20.10 20.77 0.09
N HIS A 124 -20.15 20.45 -1.21
CA HIS A 124 -20.13 21.44 -2.28
C HIS A 124 -21.56 21.78 -2.71
N HIS A 125 -21.92 23.06 -2.64
CA HIS A 125 -23.19 23.55 -3.17
C HIS A 125 -23.05 23.85 -4.67
N GLY A 126 -23.47 22.91 -5.53
CA GLY A 126 -23.58 23.10 -6.98
C GLY A 126 -22.39 22.63 -7.82
N ASP A 127 -21.18 22.55 -7.25
CA ASP A 127 -19.98 22.06 -7.94
C ASP A 127 -19.74 20.58 -7.65
N SER A 128 -20.15 19.73 -8.59
CA SER A 128 -19.88 18.29 -8.55
C SER A 128 -18.51 17.96 -9.17
N TYR A 129 -17.92 16.84 -8.74
CA TYR A 129 -16.73 16.31 -9.38
C TYR A 129 -16.97 16.01 -10.88
N PRO A 130 -15.96 16.19 -11.75
CA PRO A 130 -16.14 16.04 -13.20
C PRO A 130 -16.40 14.59 -13.65
N TRP A 131 -15.99 13.61 -12.83
CA TRP A 131 -16.16 12.18 -13.08
C TRP A 131 -16.73 11.48 -11.86
N SER A 132 -17.21 10.25 -12.03
CA SER A 132 -17.66 9.41 -10.93
C SER A 132 -16.50 9.06 -9.98
N GLY A 133 -16.81 8.93 -8.68
CA GLY A 133 -15.81 8.58 -7.65
C GLY A 133 -14.93 7.38 -7.99
N PRO A 134 -15.47 6.26 -8.52
CA PRO A 134 -14.66 5.12 -8.96
C PRO A 134 -13.70 5.42 -10.12
N VAL A 135 -14.09 6.27 -11.08
CA VAL A 135 -13.22 6.68 -12.19
C VAL A 135 -12.08 7.55 -11.68
N ILE A 136 -12.39 8.50 -10.79
CA ILE A 136 -11.36 9.32 -10.12
C ILE A 136 -10.40 8.43 -9.35
N ALA A 137 -10.92 7.50 -8.56
CA ALA A 137 -10.14 6.51 -7.82
C ALA A 137 -9.21 5.71 -8.75
N ALA A 138 -9.70 5.26 -9.91
CA ALA A 138 -8.88 4.53 -10.88
C ALA A 138 -7.74 5.40 -11.42
N VAL A 139 -8.03 6.64 -11.82
CA VAL A 139 -7.03 7.59 -12.34
C VAL A 139 -5.99 7.94 -11.29
N VAL A 140 -6.41 8.25 -10.06
CA VAL A 140 -5.52 8.53 -8.92
C VAL A 140 -4.56 7.37 -8.68
N ASN A 141 -5.07 6.14 -8.64
CA ASN A 141 -4.24 4.95 -8.44
C ASN A 141 -3.27 4.71 -9.59
N LEU A 142 -3.69 4.98 -10.83
CA LEU A 142 -2.82 4.86 -11.99
C LEU A 142 -1.67 5.88 -11.96
N LEU A 143 -1.98 7.14 -11.61
CA LEU A 143 -1.00 8.21 -11.46
C LEU A 143 -0.02 7.99 -10.30
N ALA A 144 -0.41 7.19 -9.31
CA ALA A 144 0.46 6.83 -8.19
C ALA A 144 1.51 5.75 -8.56
N VAL A 145 1.33 4.98 -9.65
CA VAL A 145 2.26 3.92 -10.04
C VAL A 145 3.68 4.43 -10.35
N PRO A 146 3.87 5.46 -11.19
CA PRO A 146 5.21 5.99 -11.47
C PRO A 146 5.94 6.48 -10.21
N ALA A 147 5.20 6.91 -9.18
CA ALA A 147 5.78 7.40 -7.94
C ALA A 147 6.59 6.31 -7.22
N SER A 148 6.18 5.04 -7.26
CA SER A 148 6.95 3.94 -6.68
C SER A 148 8.30 3.70 -7.37
N ILE A 149 8.36 3.88 -8.70
CA ILE A 149 9.58 3.68 -9.48
C ILE A 149 10.52 4.86 -9.24
N LEU A 150 10.00 6.08 -9.41
CA LEU A 150 10.76 7.31 -9.21
C LEU A 150 11.26 7.43 -7.77
N GLY A 151 10.42 7.12 -6.79
CA GLY A 151 10.79 7.15 -5.38
C GLY A 151 11.92 6.19 -5.05
N ASN A 152 11.92 4.98 -5.62
CA ASN A 152 13.05 4.06 -5.44
C ASN A 152 14.36 4.60 -6.06
N GLU A 153 14.33 5.28 -7.21
CA GLU A 153 15.53 5.91 -7.77
C GLU A 153 16.03 7.07 -6.90
N VAL A 154 15.13 7.89 -6.35
CA VAL A 154 15.50 8.95 -5.40
C VAL A 154 16.11 8.35 -4.13
N ALA A 155 15.53 7.26 -3.62
CA ALA A 155 16.03 6.54 -2.45
C ALA A 155 17.47 6.02 -2.63
N LEU A 156 17.85 5.61 -3.84
CA LEU A 156 19.22 5.20 -4.14
C LEU A 156 20.20 6.38 -4.11
N ARG A 157 19.77 7.60 -4.45
CA ARG A 157 20.62 8.79 -4.46
C ARG A 157 20.79 9.43 -3.08
N ILE A 158 19.71 9.57 -2.31
CA ILE A 158 19.74 10.28 -1.01
C ILE A 158 19.86 9.35 0.21
N GLY A 159 19.83 8.03 -0.03
CA GLY A 159 19.85 6.98 0.98
C GLY A 159 18.44 6.48 1.34
N ARG A 160 18.26 5.16 1.26
CA ARG A 160 16.96 4.48 1.44
C ARG A 160 16.26 4.85 2.74
N ARG A 161 16.98 4.78 3.86
CA ARG A 161 16.43 5.08 5.18
C ARG A 161 15.93 6.52 5.28
N ARG A 162 16.69 7.49 4.74
CA ARG A 162 16.31 8.91 4.77
C ARG A 162 15.07 9.15 3.92
N TRP A 163 15.02 8.56 2.73
CA TRP A 163 13.86 8.65 1.84
C TRP A 163 12.59 8.10 2.50
N ILE A 164 12.63 6.87 3.02
CA ILE A 164 11.48 6.23 3.69
C ILE A 164 10.95 7.13 4.80
N LEU A 165 11.81 7.63 5.69
CA LEU A 165 11.34 8.45 6.82
C LEU A 165 10.73 9.79 6.37
N ILE A 166 11.22 10.39 5.29
CA ILE A 166 10.64 11.62 4.73
C ILE A 166 9.27 11.31 4.14
N VAL A 167 9.19 10.28 3.29
CA VAL A 167 7.95 9.94 2.58
C VAL A 167 6.86 9.47 3.55
N MET A 168 7.17 8.66 4.57
CA MET A 168 6.21 8.26 5.62
C MET A 168 5.67 9.47 6.41
N ALA A 169 6.53 10.43 6.73
CA ALA A 169 6.08 11.65 7.42
C ALA A 169 5.21 12.52 6.51
N SER A 170 5.60 12.65 5.24
CA SER A 170 4.90 13.45 4.24
C SER A 170 3.55 12.85 3.84
N SER A 171 3.46 11.53 3.65
CA SER A 171 2.20 10.83 3.37
C SER A 171 1.21 11.00 4.52
N GLY A 172 1.60 10.66 5.75
CA GLY A 172 0.75 10.82 6.92
C GLY A 172 0.28 12.27 7.14
N SER A 173 1.16 13.25 6.93
CA SER A 173 0.80 14.68 7.05
C SER A 173 -0.13 15.13 5.91
N SER A 174 0.12 14.68 4.69
CA SER A 174 -0.71 15.02 3.54
C SER A 174 -2.09 14.36 3.60
N GLY A 175 -2.23 13.21 4.25
CA GLY A 175 -3.53 12.59 4.54
C GLY A 175 -4.40 13.47 5.45
N LEU A 176 -3.82 14.09 6.48
CA LEU A 176 -4.53 15.04 7.35
C LEU A 176 -4.95 16.31 6.58
N ILE A 177 -4.05 16.84 5.75
CA ILE A 177 -4.33 18.01 4.91
C ILE A 177 -5.44 17.69 3.91
N LEU A 178 -5.40 16.52 3.27
CA LEU A 178 -6.44 16.04 2.36
C LEU A 178 -7.81 15.99 3.06
N ALA A 179 -7.86 15.38 4.25
CA ALA A 179 -9.11 15.29 5.01
C ALA A 179 -9.66 16.67 5.41
N ALA A 180 -8.79 17.58 5.85
CA ALA A 180 -9.18 18.95 6.19
C ALA A 180 -9.59 19.78 4.98
N ALA A 181 -9.06 19.47 3.80
CA ALA A 181 -9.40 20.12 2.54
C ALA A 181 -10.70 19.60 1.91
N ALA A 182 -11.41 18.65 2.54
CA ALA A 182 -12.69 18.13 2.05
C ALA A 182 -13.74 19.18 1.61
N PRO A 183 -13.88 20.37 2.26
CA PRO A 183 -14.81 21.41 1.82
C PRO A 183 -14.24 22.37 0.76
N TRP A 184 -12.96 22.21 0.36
CA TRP A 184 -12.34 23.07 -0.65
C TRP A 184 -12.77 22.69 -2.06
N HIS A 185 -12.60 23.61 -3.01
CA HIS A 185 -12.93 23.37 -4.41
C HIS A 185 -12.39 22.02 -4.92
N TRP A 186 -13.24 21.24 -5.61
CA TRP A 186 -12.98 19.86 -6.01
C TRP A 186 -11.61 19.66 -6.67
N ALA A 187 -11.16 20.62 -7.50
CA ALA A 187 -9.87 20.55 -8.17
C ALA A 187 -8.68 20.49 -7.19
N LEU A 188 -8.75 21.23 -6.07
CA LEU A 188 -7.72 21.19 -5.02
C LEU A 188 -7.77 19.87 -4.26
N VAL A 189 -8.96 19.35 -3.96
CA VAL A 189 -9.12 18.03 -3.33
C VAL A 189 -8.52 16.94 -4.20
N LEU A 190 -8.77 16.96 -5.51
CA LEU A 190 -8.17 16.00 -6.44
C LEU A 190 -6.66 16.13 -6.54
N ALA A 191 -6.13 17.35 -6.60
CA ALA A 191 -4.69 17.58 -6.63
C ALA A 191 -4.01 17.03 -5.35
N LEU A 192 -4.60 17.29 -4.19
CA LEU A 192 -4.13 16.76 -2.90
C LEU A 192 -4.25 15.23 -2.84
N LEU A 193 -5.34 14.66 -3.34
CA LEU A 193 -5.58 13.23 -3.37
C LEU A 193 -4.56 12.50 -4.25
N VAL A 194 -4.24 13.06 -5.42
CA VAL A 194 -3.18 12.55 -6.31
C VAL A 194 -1.82 12.65 -5.61
N GLY A 195 -1.48 13.82 -5.05
CA GLY A 195 -0.22 14.03 -4.34
C GLY A 195 -0.04 13.08 -3.16
N TYR A 196 -1.07 12.94 -2.33
CA TYR A 196 -1.13 11.97 -1.23
C TYR A 196 -0.90 10.54 -1.73
N SER A 197 -1.65 10.11 -2.75
CA SER A 197 -1.54 8.75 -3.29
C SER A 197 -0.15 8.46 -3.88
N MET A 198 0.44 9.45 -4.55
CA MET A 198 1.82 9.37 -5.04
C MET A 198 2.83 9.26 -3.88
N LEU A 199 2.66 10.04 -2.82
CA LEU A 199 3.53 9.98 -1.64
C LEU A 199 3.45 8.60 -0.97
N VAL A 200 2.23 8.10 -0.73
CA VAL A 200 2.05 6.75 -0.17
C VAL A 200 2.78 5.73 -1.03
N MET A 201 2.64 5.77 -2.36
CA MET A 201 3.29 4.81 -3.27
C MET A 201 4.82 4.98 -3.38
N ALA A 202 5.38 6.15 -3.08
CA ALA A 202 6.78 6.50 -3.39
C ALA A 202 7.83 5.69 -2.60
N GLU A 203 7.45 5.07 -1.49
CA GLU A 203 8.37 4.29 -0.65
C GLU A 203 8.19 2.77 -0.76
N SER A 204 7.12 2.29 -1.42
CA SER A 204 6.74 0.87 -1.44
C SER A 204 7.86 -0.03 -1.98
N GLY A 205 8.40 0.31 -3.15
CA GLY A 205 9.54 -0.41 -3.75
C GLY A 205 10.82 -0.31 -2.91
N THR A 206 11.01 0.81 -2.21
CA THR A 206 12.19 1.05 -1.36
C THR A 206 12.18 0.18 -0.11
N LEU A 207 11.02 0.03 0.53
CA LEU A 207 10.82 -0.85 1.70
C LEU A 207 11.11 -2.32 1.32
N THR A 208 10.55 -2.77 0.19
CA THR A 208 10.73 -4.16 -0.27
C THR A 208 12.19 -4.44 -0.61
N ALA A 209 12.81 -3.56 -1.40
CA ALA A 209 14.23 -3.70 -1.76
C ALA A 209 15.15 -3.53 -0.54
N GLY A 210 14.75 -2.72 0.44
CA GLY A 210 15.41 -2.53 1.72
C GLY A 210 15.48 -3.83 2.53
N LEU A 211 14.35 -4.50 2.72
CA LEU A 211 14.30 -5.79 3.41
C LEU A 211 15.14 -6.85 2.70
N VAL A 212 14.98 -7.00 1.38
CA VAL A 212 15.73 -8.03 0.62
C VAL A 212 17.24 -7.85 0.76
N GLY A 213 17.71 -6.60 0.84
CA GLY A 213 19.12 -6.27 1.04
C GLY A 213 19.60 -6.41 2.49
N ALA A 214 18.72 -6.23 3.49
CA ALA A 214 19.07 -6.33 4.91
C ALA A 214 18.96 -7.75 5.46
N ALA A 215 18.01 -8.55 4.96
CA ALA A 215 17.75 -9.89 5.47
C ALA A 215 18.92 -10.84 5.15
N PRO A 216 19.37 -11.65 6.13
CA PRO A 216 20.39 -12.68 5.90
C PRO A 216 19.98 -13.62 4.78
N THR A 217 20.94 -14.04 3.94
CA THR A 217 20.67 -14.86 2.74
C THR A 217 19.93 -16.16 3.08
N GLU A 218 20.25 -16.77 4.21
CA GLU A 218 19.64 -18.00 4.73
C GLU A 218 18.19 -17.81 5.22
N LEU A 219 17.85 -16.59 5.67
CA LEU A 219 16.54 -16.26 6.23
C LEU A 219 15.66 -15.45 5.27
N ARG A 220 16.16 -15.08 4.09
CA ARG A 220 15.49 -14.17 3.15
C ARG A 220 14.08 -14.63 2.78
N GLY A 221 13.86 -15.93 2.60
CA GLY A 221 12.53 -16.49 2.34
C GLY A 221 11.57 -16.29 3.52
N ALA A 222 12.02 -16.60 4.74
CA ALA A 222 11.24 -16.38 5.96
C ALA A 222 10.96 -14.90 6.22
N ALA A 223 11.94 -14.02 5.95
CA ALA A 223 11.79 -12.58 6.06
C ALA A 223 10.77 -12.02 5.07
N MET A 224 10.84 -12.42 3.79
CA MET A 224 9.85 -12.02 2.77
C MET A 224 8.45 -12.57 3.10
N GLY A 225 8.37 -13.78 3.65
CA GLY A 225 7.12 -14.36 4.13
C GLY A 225 6.50 -13.54 5.27
N LEU A 226 7.30 -13.21 6.29
CA LEU A 226 6.86 -12.38 7.41
C LEU A 226 6.45 -10.98 6.94
N TYR A 227 7.27 -10.34 6.11
CA TYR A 227 7.00 -9.03 5.52
C TYR A 227 5.68 -8.98 4.77
N SER A 228 5.43 -9.98 3.92
CA SER A 228 4.18 -10.08 3.18
C SER A 228 3.01 -10.31 4.13
N LEU A 229 3.15 -11.21 5.11
CA LEU A 229 2.13 -11.50 6.12
C LEU A 229 1.75 -10.24 6.91
N THR A 230 2.74 -9.50 7.43
CA THR A 230 2.50 -8.27 8.18
C THR A 230 1.94 -7.15 7.31
N GLY A 231 2.40 -7.05 6.05
CA GLY A 231 1.85 -6.09 5.09
C GLY A 231 0.38 -6.36 4.79
N PHE A 232 0.01 -7.61 4.50
CA PHE A 232 -1.39 -7.98 4.30
C PHE A 232 -2.23 -7.84 5.56
N ALA A 233 -1.68 -8.16 6.73
CA ALA A 233 -2.36 -7.90 8.01
C ALA A 233 -2.63 -6.40 8.19
N GLY A 234 -1.64 -5.54 7.94
CA GLY A 234 -1.82 -4.10 7.92
C GLY A 234 -2.88 -3.66 6.91
N GLY A 235 -2.87 -4.24 5.71
CA GLY A 235 -3.84 -3.94 4.66
C GLY A 235 -5.28 -4.37 4.98
N LEU A 236 -5.45 -5.49 5.68
CA LEU A 236 -6.74 -5.94 6.20
C LEU A 236 -7.25 -5.02 7.32
N LEU A 237 -6.35 -4.62 8.22
CA LEU A 237 -6.69 -3.77 9.36
C LEU A 237 -6.95 -2.32 8.94
N GLY A 238 -6.28 -1.80 7.91
CA GLY A 238 -6.40 -0.41 7.48
C GLY A 238 -7.83 0.08 7.29
N PRO A 239 -8.65 -0.58 6.45
CA PRO A 239 -10.05 -0.20 6.26
C PRO A 239 -10.90 -0.27 7.54
N VAL A 240 -10.63 -1.26 8.41
CA VAL A 240 -11.32 -1.44 9.69
C VAL A 240 -10.95 -0.31 10.66
N VAL A 241 -9.66 0.00 10.79
CA VAL A 241 -9.14 1.10 11.61
C VAL A 241 -9.72 2.44 11.13
N PHE A 242 -9.76 2.67 9.82
CA PHE A 242 -10.35 3.88 9.25
C PHE A 242 -11.84 4.00 9.61
N GLY A 243 -12.62 2.94 9.37
CA GLY A 243 -14.07 2.94 9.63
C GLY A 243 -14.40 3.10 11.11
N THR A 244 -13.72 2.35 11.98
CA THR A 244 -13.90 2.47 13.44
C THR A 244 -13.54 3.86 13.96
N ALA A 245 -12.45 4.46 13.47
CA ALA A 245 -12.09 5.83 13.83
C ALA A 245 -13.14 6.84 13.34
N LEU A 246 -13.67 6.65 12.13
CA LEU A 246 -14.75 7.48 11.57
C LEU A 246 -16.01 7.41 12.44
N ASP A 247 -16.44 6.20 12.80
CA ASP A 247 -17.65 5.98 13.61
C ASP A 247 -17.51 6.57 15.01
N LEU A 248 -16.36 6.37 15.67
CA LEU A 248 -16.09 6.88 17.02
C LEU A 248 -15.97 8.41 17.06
N ALA A 249 -15.54 9.04 15.96
CA ALA A 249 -15.32 10.49 15.90
C ALA A 249 -16.55 11.30 15.41
N GLY A 250 -17.71 10.65 15.27
CA GLY A 250 -18.98 11.30 14.94
C GLY A 250 -19.60 10.88 13.61
N GLY A 251 -19.04 9.87 12.94
CA GLY A 251 -19.61 9.26 11.74
C GLY A 251 -19.34 10.01 10.43
N ALA A 252 -19.78 9.43 9.32
CA ALA A 252 -19.45 9.86 7.96
C ALA A 252 -19.90 11.29 7.57
N ALA A 253 -20.84 11.89 8.31
CA ALA A 253 -21.29 13.26 8.07
C ALA A 253 -20.38 14.32 8.73
N SER A 254 -19.51 13.93 9.66
CA SER A 254 -18.65 14.85 10.41
C SER A 254 -17.30 15.02 9.72
N ALA A 255 -16.94 16.26 9.36
CA ALA A 255 -15.61 16.57 8.80
C ALA A 255 -14.46 16.21 9.76
N MET A 256 -14.68 16.38 11.07
CA MET A 256 -13.69 16.01 12.08
C MET A 256 -13.46 14.49 12.12
N ALA A 257 -14.51 13.70 11.85
CA ALA A 257 -14.39 12.24 11.82
C ALA A 257 -13.49 11.76 10.68
N TRP A 258 -13.56 12.40 9.51
CA TRP A 258 -12.66 12.08 8.39
C TRP A 258 -11.20 12.43 8.70
N ILE A 259 -10.94 13.55 9.37
CA ILE A 259 -9.59 13.90 9.83
C ILE A 259 -9.09 12.86 10.83
N ALA A 260 -9.92 12.45 11.79
CA ALA A 260 -9.56 11.41 12.76
C ALA A 260 -9.29 10.06 12.09
N ALA A 261 -10.06 9.69 11.07
CA ALA A 261 -9.88 8.46 10.33
C ALA A 261 -8.57 8.44 9.52
N TYR A 262 -8.25 9.53 8.81
CA TYR A 262 -6.95 9.69 8.15
C TYR A 262 -5.79 9.75 9.15
N ALA A 263 -5.98 10.38 10.31
CA ALA A 263 -4.99 10.37 11.39
C ALA A 263 -4.72 8.96 11.90
N ALA A 264 -5.76 8.14 12.08
CA ALA A 264 -5.64 6.78 12.58
C ALA A 264 -4.82 5.89 11.64
N ILE A 265 -5.08 5.96 10.33
CA ILE A 265 -4.32 5.17 9.35
C ILE A 265 -2.91 5.73 9.09
N GLY A 266 -2.72 7.05 9.21
CA GLY A 266 -1.43 7.72 9.02
C GLY A 266 -0.54 7.72 10.27
N ALA A 267 -1.07 7.38 11.45
CA ALA A 267 -0.34 7.45 12.72
C ALA A 267 0.95 6.62 12.73
N GLY A 268 0.92 5.42 12.12
CA GLY A 268 2.11 4.58 11.99
C GLY A 268 3.21 5.24 11.15
N CYS A 269 2.84 5.89 10.06
CA CYS A 269 3.75 6.59 9.17
C CYS A 269 4.31 7.87 9.81
N LEU A 270 3.49 8.61 10.56
CA LEU A 270 3.92 9.77 11.35
C LEU A 270 4.84 9.39 12.51
N ALA A 271 4.65 8.21 13.12
CA ALA A 271 5.47 7.72 14.22
C ALA A 271 6.84 7.17 13.76
N ALA A 272 6.95 6.70 12.51
CA ALA A 272 8.16 6.05 12.01
C ALA A 272 9.45 6.89 12.15
N PRO A 273 9.47 8.20 11.84
CA PRO A 273 10.65 9.06 12.07
C PRO A 273 11.02 9.21 13.55
N LEU A 274 10.03 9.22 14.45
CA LEU A 274 10.24 9.38 15.89
C LEU A 274 10.90 8.12 16.45
N VAL A 275 10.36 6.95 16.13
CA VAL A 275 10.91 5.64 16.52
C VAL A 275 12.33 5.48 15.97
N ALA A 276 12.55 5.85 14.71
CA ALA A 276 13.87 5.78 14.10
C ALA A 276 14.93 6.71 14.73
N ARG A 277 14.51 7.82 15.36
CA ARG A 277 15.41 8.73 16.11
C ARG A 277 15.75 8.17 17.49
N ILE A 278 14.80 7.56 18.18
CA ILE A 278 14.99 6.95 19.51
C ILE A 278 16.03 5.84 19.43
N HIS A 279 15.94 4.97 18.40
CA HIS A 279 16.89 3.88 18.19
C HIS A 279 18.26 4.29 17.63
N ARG A 280 18.51 5.59 17.37
CA ARG A 280 19.85 6.09 16.98
C ARG A 280 20.68 6.52 18.19
N LYS A 281 20.08 6.61 19.38
CA LYS A 281 20.72 7.12 20.61
C LYS A 281 21.12 6.04 21.62
N GLY A 282 20.96 4.75 21.28
CA GLY A 282 21.39 3.62 22.12
C GLY A 282 21.97 2.50 21.28
#